data_AF-A0A6G7WXL5-F1
#
_entry.id   AF-A0A6G7WXL5-F1
#
_cell.length_a   1.000
_cell.length_b   1.000
_cell.length_c   1.000
_cell.angle_alpha   90.00
_cell.angle_beta   90.00
_cell.angle_gamma   90.00
#
_symmetry.space_group_name_H-M   'P 1'
#
loop_
_entity.id
_entity.type
_entity.pdbx_description
1 polymer ?
#
loop_
_entity_poly.entity_id
_entity_poly.type
_entity_poly.pdbx_seq_one_letter_code
_entity_poly.pdbx_strand_id
1 'polypeptide(L)'
;MTLLTQLFSNAYTKHLESEFLKRMKIISEPQNYSFTIHNYASLIESLGDLFQEFCRQTLVNIFQEIDQKFKQSEIRKRDYYVKDFRERTLVTPYEVITFKRTLYQNKIDGKCFTYLDRKLGLPRWDTYDPCSSRLKLIHLGREMIKSNQGKHHEEICQRT
;
A
#
# COMPACT_ATOMS: atom_id res chain seq x y z
N MET A 1 21.26 14.04 3.29
CA MET A 1 20.02 13.44 3.84
C MET A 1 19.17 12.99 2.66
N THR A 2 19.00 11.68 2.46
CA THR A 2 18.29 11.12 1.31
C THR A 2 16.78 11.10 1.53
N LEU A 3 15.99 10.96 0.45
CA LEU A 3 14.53 10.85 0.49
C LEU A 3 14.04 9.77 1.47
N LEU A 4 14.78 8.66 1.58
CA LEU A 4 14.50 7.62 2.58
C LEU A 4 14.58 8.15 4.00
N THR A 5 15.61 8.94 4.33
CA THR A 5 15.85 9.41 5.70
C THR A 5 14.80 10.41 6.19
N GLN A 6 14.10 11.11 5.28
CA GLN A 6 13.02 12.04 5.62
C GLN A 6 11.65 11.36 5.71
N LEU A 7 11.42 10.30 4.93
CA LEU A 7 10.19 9.50 4.97
C LEU A 7 10.04 8.72 6.27
N PHE A 8 11.16 8.26 6.83
CA PHE A 8 11.21 7.66 8.15
C PHE A 8 11.35 8.75 9.21
N SER A 9 10.21 9.30 9.64
CA SER A 9 10.15 10.07 10.88
C SER A 9 10.78 9.25 12.01
N ASN A 10 11.79 9.84 12.68
CA ASN A 10 12.44 9.24 13.85
C ASN A 10 11.42 8.86 14.94
N ALA A 11 10.29 9.56 15.03
CA ALA A 11 9.23 9.22 15.97
C ALA A 11 8.43 7.96 15.55
N TYR A 12 8.21 7.75 14.26
CA TYR A 12 7.47 6.59 13.76
C TYR A 12 8.31 5.31 13.86
N THR A 13 9.59 5.38 13.50
CA THR A 13 10.51 4.23 13.66
C THR A 13 10.64 3.81 15.12
N LYS A 14 10.70 4.77 16.04
CA LYS A 14 10.71 4.51 17.49
C LYS A 14 9.41 3.86 17.97
N HIS A 15 8.27 4.28 17.45
CA HIS A 15 6.99 3.69 17.81
C HIS A 15 6.90 2.22 17.36
N LEU A 16 7.30 1.91 16.11
CA LEU A 16 7.37 0.54 15.62
C LEU A 16 8.31 -0.33 16.43
N GLU A 17 9.49 0.19 16.76
CA GLU A 17 10.47 -0.51 17.59
C GLU A 17 9.86 -0.84 18.97
N SER A 18 9.14 0.12 19.58
CA SER A 18 8.48 -0.11 20.86
C SER A 18 7.37 -1.17 20.79
N GLU A 19 6.54 -1.17 19.73
CA GLU A 19 5.49 -2.16 19.54
C GLU A 19 6.06 -3.55 19.22
N PHE A 20 7.13 -3.60 18.41
CA PHE A 20 7.87 -4.83 18.15
C PHE A 20 8.42 -5.45 19.44
N LEU A 21 9.15 -4.66 20.23
CA LEU A 21 9.74 -5.14 21.47
C LEU A 21 8.68 -5.62 22.47
N LYS A 22 7.55 -4.91 22.55
CA LYS A 22 6.40 -5.29 23.39
C LYS A 22 5.81 -6.63 22.97
N ARG A 23 5.59 -6.86 21.66
CA ARG A 23 5.04 -8.13 21.14
C ARG A 23 6.04 -9.29 21.30
N MET A 24 7.34 -9.02 21.11
CA MET A 24 8.40 -10.01 21.27
C MET A 24 8.64 -10.41 22.73
N LYS A 25 8.39 -9.51 23.68
CA LYS A 25 8.64 -9.72 25.12
C LYS A 25 8.00 -11.01 25.62
N ILE A 26 6.74 -11.27 25.27
CA ILE A 26 5.95 -12.43 25.72
C ILE A 26 6.60 -13.77 25.32
N ILE A 27 7.23 -13.83 24.15
CA ILE A 27 7.87 -15.05 23.61
C ILE A 27 9.33 -15.15 24.08
N SER A 28 10.00 -14.01 24.24
CA SER A 28 11.40 -13.95 24.68
C SER A 28 11.58 -14.13 26.20
N GLU A 29 10.50 -14.04 26.99
CA GLU A 29 10.55 -14.18 28.44
C GLU A 29 10.91 -15.62 28.84
N PRO A 30 12.02 -15.83 29.57
CA PRO A 30 12.48 -17.17 29.94
C PRO A 30 11.53 -17.89 30.92
N GLN A 31 10.59 -17.16 31.51
CA GLN A 31 9.54 -17.72 32.39
C GLN A 31 8.29 -18.18 31.62
N ASN A 32 8.29 -18.08 30.28
CA ASN A 32 7.22 -18.65 29.47
C ASN A 32 7.40 -20.18 29.37
N TYR A 33 6.87 -20.90 30.36
CA TYR A 33 6.93 -22.37 30.43
C TYR A 33 5.90 -23.08 29.54
N SER A 34 5.14 -22.35 28.73
CA SER A 34 4.17 -22.92 27.78
C SER A 34 4.89 -23.29 26.48
N PHE A 35 5.44 -24.51 26.38
CA PHE A 35 6.14 -24.99 25.18
C PHE A 35 5.17 -25.56 24.13
N THR A 36 4.34 -24.70 23.55
CA THR A 36 3.35 -25.11 22.56
C THR A 36 3.64 -24.50 21.19
N ILE A 37 3.15 -25.15 20.13
CA ILE A 37 3.21 -24.63 18.76
C ILE A 37 2.58 -23.23 18.63
N HIS A 38 1.68 -22.87 19.56
CA HIS A 38 1.09 -21.54 19.66
C HIS A 38 2.13 -20.44 19.85
N ASN A 39 3.25 -20.68 20.52
CA ASN A 39 4.29 -19.65 20.66
C ASN A 39 4.87 -19.25 19.30
N TYR A 40 5.13 -20.23 18.43
CA TYR A 40 5.62 -19.97 17.09
C TYR A 40 4.54 -19.35 16.20
N ALA A 41 3.31 -19.86 16.26
CA ALA A 41 2.19 -19.29 15.51
C ALA A 41 1.97 -17.80 15.88
N SER A 42 1.86 -17.50 17.17
CA SER A 42 1.71 -16.14 17.68
C SER A 42 2.87 -15.21 17.34
N LEU A 43 4.11 -15.74 17.28
CA LEU A 43 5.27 -14.99 16.81
C LEU A 43 5.09 -14.57 15.34
N ILE A 44 4.77 -15.52 14.48
CA ILE A 44 4.62 -15.30 13.04
C ILE A 44 3.44 -14.36 12.75
N GLU A 45 2.31 -14.53 13.45
CA GLU A 45 1.16 -13.63 13.38
C GLU A 45 1.54 -12.22 13.83
N SER A 46 2.23 -12.07 14.97
CA SER A 46 2.67 -10.77 15.48
C SER A 46 3.62 -10.04 14.53
N LEU A 47 4.51 -10.78 13.85
CA LEU A 47 5.37 -10.23 12.81
C LEU A 47 4.55 -9.78 11.61
N GLY A 48 3.61 -10.61 11.14
CA GLY A 48 2.70 -10.30 10.04
C GLY A 48 1.93 -9.01 10.27
N ASP A 49 1.28 -8.88 11.44
CA ASP A 49 0.53 -7.69 11.85
C ASP A 49 1.42 -6.43 11.84
N LEU A 50 2.62 -6.53 12.40
CA LEU A 50 3.52 -5.39 12.49
C LEU A 50 3.98 -4.94 11.10
N PHE A 51 4.33 -5.89 10.22
CA PHE A 51 4.70 -5.58 8.85
C PHE A 51 3.56 -4.95 8.08
N GLN A 52 2.34 -5.45 8.28
CA GLN A 52 1.15 -4.93 7.64
C GLN A 52 0.88 -3.48 8.06
N GLU A 53 0.91 -3.19 9.36
CA GLU A 53 0.77 -1.83 9.89
C GLU A 53 1.89 -0.90 9.41
N PHE A 54 3.13 -1.40 9.36
CA PHE A 54 4.28 -0.68 8.85
C PHE A 54 4.07 -0.23 7.40
N CYS A 55 3.69 -1.17 6.53
CA CYS A 55 3.43 -0.90 5.12
C CYS A 55 2.27 0.09 4.96
N ARG A 56 1.17 -0.10 5.68
CA ARG A 56 -0.02 0.77 5.65
C ARG A 56 0.33 2.23 5.95
N GLN A 57 1.01 2.48 7.06
CA GLN A 57 1.38 3.85 7.47
C GLN A 57 2.45 4.46 6.55
N THR A 58 3.45 3.66 6.17
CA THR A 58 4.49 4.13 5.25
C THR A 58 3.90 4.57 3.92
N LEU A 59 2.91 3.84 3.40
CA LEU A 59 2.22 4.19 2.16
C LEU A 59 1.49 5.53 2.28
N VAL A 60 0.75 5.76 3.37
CA VAL A 60 0.06 7.03 3.65
C VAL A 60 1.07 8.19 3.74
N ASN A 61 2.18 7.99 4.45
CA ASN A 61 3.23 9.01 4.60
C ASN A 61 3.87 9.36 3.24
N ILE A 62 4.17 8.35 2.42
CA ILE A 62 4.70 8.58 1.06
C ILE A 62 3.71 9.40 0.23
N PHE A 63 2.41 9.09 0.30
CA PHE A 63 1.39 9.81 -0.47
C PHE A 63 1.29 11.28 -0.05
N GLN A 64 1.29 11.54 1.26
CA GLN A 64 1.28 12.89 1.82
C GLN A 64 2.55 13.66 1.41
N GLU A 65 3.72 13.02 1.48
CA GLU A 65 4.99 13.63 1.13
C GLU A 65 5.08 13.99 -0.37
N ILE A 66 4.56 13.12 -1.25
CA ILE A 66 4.48 13.39 -2.69
C ILE A 66 3.60 14.62 -2.95
N ASP A 67 2.41 14.69 -2.33
CA ASP A 67 1.52 15.84 -2.51
C ASP A 67 2.13 17.11 -1.91
N GLN A 68 2.75 17.03 -0.74
CA GLN A 68 3.39 18.16 -0.07
C GLN A 68 4.56 18.73 -0.89
N LYS A 69 5.39 17.88 -1.50
CA LYS A 69 6.48 18.31 -2.38
C LYS A 69 5.97 19.06 -3.60
N PHE A 70 4.93 18.54 -4.26
CA PHE A 70 4.33 19.27 -5.37
C PHE A 70 3.67 20.56 -4.89
N LYS A 71 2.95 20.52 -3.76
CA LYS A 71 2.37 21.70 -3.12
C LYS A 71 3.43 22.74 -2.78
N GLN A 72 4.68 22.40 -2.48
CA GLN A 72 5.72 23.39 -2.20
C GLN A 72 6.51 23.82 -3.44
N SER A 73 6.41 23.07 -4.55
CA SER A 73 7.17 23.33 -5.78
C SER A 73 6.85 24.67 -6.44
N GLU A 74 7.85 25.23 -7.11
CA GLU A 74 7.71 26.45 -7.91
C GLU A 74 6.78 26.26 -9.11
N ILE A 75 6.78 25.07 -9.72
CA ILE A 75 5.86 24.71 -10.81
C ILE A 75 4.41 24.89 -10.36
N ARG A 76 4.06 24.36 -9.18
CA ARG A 76 2.73 24.53 -8.61
C ARG A 76 2.44 26.01 -8.34
N LYS A 77 3.35 26.74 -7.67
CA LYS A 77 3.18 28.18 -7.37
C LYS A 77 2.91 29.01 -8.61
N ARG A 78 3.64 28.75 -9.69
CA ARG A 78 3.52 29.45 -10.97
C ARG A 78 2.20 29.12 -11.65
N ASP A 79 1.88 27.85 -11.83
CA ASP A 79 0.88 27.41 -12.81
C ASP A 79 -0.48 27.02 -12.22
N TYR A 80 -0.58 26.84 -10.88
CA TYR A 80 -1.77 26.25 -10.26
C TYR A 80 -2.18 26.94 -8.94
N TYR A 81 -3.50 27.09 -8.74
CA TYR A 81 -4.10 27.42 -7.45
C TYR A 81 -4.38 26.15 -6.64
N VAL A 82 -4.30 26.26 -5.30
CA VAL A 82 -4.83 25.24 -4.38
C VAL A 82 -6.33 25.51 -4.23
N LYS A 83 -7.16 24.61 -4.73
CA LYS A 83 -8.61 24.80 -4.77
C LYS A 83 -9.31 24.20 -3.55
N ASP A 84 -8.90 23.00 -3.15
CA ASP A 84 -9.61 22.22 -2.13
C ASP A 84 -8.69 21.10 -1.57
N PHE A 85 -9.06 20.55 -0.42
CA PHE A 85 -8.46 19.35 0.18
C PHE A 85 -9.50 18.25 0.23
N ARG A 86 -9.19 17.10 -0.36
CA ARG A 86 -10.12 15.97 -0.42
C ARG A 86 -9.52 14.75 0.23
N GLU A 87 -10.35 14.01 0.93
CA GLU A 87 -9.99 12.68 1.41
C GLU A 87 -10.29 11.64 0.35
N ARG A 88 -9.45 10.60 0.32
CA ARG A 88 -9.67 9.40 -0.49
C ARG A 88 -9.32 8.18 0.33
N THR A 89 -10.14 7.16 0.15
CA THR A 89 -9.91 5.83 0.71
C THR A 89 -9.54 4.86 -0.43
N LEU A 90 -8.49 4.07 -0.22
CA LEU A 90 -8.06 3.02 -1.13
C LEU A 90 -7.95 1.68 -0.39
N VAL A 91 -8.46 0.62 -1.00
CA VAL A 91 -8.27 -0.75 -0.54
C VAL A 91 -6.98 -1.28 -1.14
N THR A 92 -5.97 -1.49 -0.31
CA THR A 92 -4.64 -1.99 -0.72
C THR A 92 -4.42 -3.41 -0.20
N PRO A 93 -3.38 -4.14 -0.68
CA PRO A 93 -3.03 -5.45 -0.14
C PRO A 93 -2.69 -5.43 1.36
N TYR A 94 -2.26 -4.28 1.88
CA TYR A 94 -1.84 -4.13 3.27
C TYR A 94 -2.96 -3.66 4.19
N GLU A 95 -4.09 -3.16 3.63
CA GLU A 95 -5.36 -2.78 4.27
C GLU A 95 -6.01 -1.60 3.54
N VAL A 96 -7.16 -1.16 4.05
CA VAL A 96 -7.77 0.11 3.71
C VAL A 96 -6.91 1.25 4.25
N ILE A 97 -6.51 2.17 3.37
CA ILE A 97 -5.85 3.43 3.74
C ILE A 97 -6.75 4.62 3.42
N THR A 98 -6.74 5.62 4.28
CA THR A 98 -7.38 6.92 4.05
C THR A 98 -6.33 8.02 4.11
N PHE A 99 -6.30 8.87 3.09
CA PHE A 99 -5.32 9.95 3.00
C PHE A 99 -5.94 11.22 2.40
N LYS A 100 -5.35 12.36 2.75
CA LYS A 100 -5.69 13.67 2.21
C LYS A 100 -4.87 13.96 0.97
N ARG A 101 -5.50 14.55 -0.04
CA ARG A 101 -4.89 14.97 -1.30
C ARG A 101 -5.39 16.34 -1.70
N THR A 102 -4.53 17.13 -2.32
CA THR A 102 -4.87 18.48 -2.75
C THR A 102 -5.47 18.49 -4.16
N LEU A 103 -6.57 19.23 -4.35
CA LEU A 103 -7.12 19.55 -5.66
C LEU A 103 -6.50 20.85 -6.17
N TYR A 104 -5.85 20.77 -7.32
CA TYR A 104 -5.21 21.90 -7.97
C TYR A 104 -6.02 22.37 -9.16
N GLN A 105 -6.08 23.69 -9.37
CA GLN A 105 -6.71 24.30 -10.53
C GLN A 105 -5.67 25.05 -11.36
N ASN A 106 -5.61 24.75 -12.65
CA ASN A 106 -4.73 25.45 -13.59
C ASN A 106 -5.18 26.91 -13.73
N LYS A 107 -4.23 27.84 -13.69
CA LYS A 107 -4.53 29.28 -13.76
C LYS A 107 -4.92 29.77 -15.16
N ILE A 108 -4.52 29.05 -16.20
CA ILE A 108 -4.74 29.41 -17.61
C ILE A 108 -6.07 28.83 -18.11
N ASP A 109 -6.23 27.51 -18.04
CA ASP A 109 -7.41 26.83 -18.60
C ASP A 109 -8.50 26.51 -17.58
N GLY A 110 -8.27 26.82 -16.29
CA GLY A 110 -9.23 26.60 -15.21
C GLY A 110 -9.48 25.13 -14.86
N LYS A 111 -8.80 24.17 -15.50
CA LYS A 111 -9.05 22.73 -15.28
C LYS A 111 -8.51 22.27 -13.93
N CYS A 112 -9.25 21.34 -13.31
CA CYS A 112 -8.92 20.81 -12.00
C CYS A 112 -8.33 19.39 -12.09
N PHE A 113 -7.29 19.12 -11.31
CA PHE A 113 -6.69 17.79 -11.18
C PHE A 113 -6.08 17.58 -9.80
N THR A 114 -5.85 16.32 -9.45
CA THR A 114 -5.08 15.95 -8.26
C THR A 114 -3.73 15.44 -8.70
N TYR A 115 -2.65 16.05 -8.20
CA TYR A 115 -1.29 15.69 -8.62
C TYR A 115 -0.92 14.27 -8.22
N LEU A 116 -1.24 13.89 -6.97
CA LEU A 116 -0.96 12.56 -6.44
C LEU A 116 -1.54 11.45 -7.33
N ASP A 117 -2.84 11.54 -7.66
CA ASP A 117 -3.50 10.58 -8.55
C ASP A 117 -2.80 10.48 -9.91
N ARG A 118 -2.49 11.63 -10.52
CA ARG A 118 -1.86 11.68 -11.85
C ARG A 118 -0.45 11.12 -11.82
N LYS A 119 0.30 11.37 -10.74
CA LYS A 119 1.68 10.91 -10.57
C LYS A 119 1.75 9.38 -10.40
N LEU A 120 0.77 8.81 -9.68
CA LEU A 120 0.70 7.38 -9.39
C LEU A 120 -0.15 6.59 -10.41
N GLY A 121 -0.84 7.28 -11.32
CA GLY A 121 -1.74 6.65 -12.29
C GLY A 121 -3.01 6.07 -11.66
N LEU A 122 -3.46 6.63 -10.54
CA LEU A 122 -4.66 6.15 -9.84
C LEU A 122 -5.92 6.56 -10.62
N PRO A 123 -6.84 5.62 -10.93
CA PRO A 123 -8.10 5.96 -11.57
C PRO A 123 -8.93 6.89 -10.67
N ARG A 124 -9.72 7.80 -11.25
CA ARG A 124 -10.47 8.82 -10.46
C ARG A 124 -11.51 8.23 -9.52
N TRP A 125 -12.17 7.15 -9.92
CA TRP A 125 -13.36 6.60 -9.26
C TRP A 125 -13.13 5.22 -8.64
N ASP A 126 -11.93 4.66 -8.81
CA ASP A 126 -11.65 3.33 -8.30
C ASP A 126 -11.27 3.38 -6.83
N THR A 127 -11.87 2.47 -6.07
CA THR A 127 -11.63 2.29 -4.64
C THR A 127 -10.56 1.23 -4.41
N TYR A 128 -10.34 0.33 -5.36
CA TYR A 128 -9.33 -0.71 -5.26
C TYR A 128 -7.98 -0.20 -5.76
N ASP A 129 -6.92 -0.62 -5.08
CA ASP A 129 -5.56 -0.45 -5.57
C ASP A 129 -5.46 -1.11 -6.96
N PRO A 130 -5.03 -0.38 -8.01
CA PRO A 130 -4.81 -0.95 -9.33
C PRO A 130 -3.91 -2.20 -9.31
N CYS A 131 -2.98 -2.29 -8.36
CA CYS A 131 -2.16 -3.46 -8.13
C CYS A 131 -2.99 -4.67 -7.70
N SER A 132 -3.96 -4.50 -6.80
CA SER A 132 -4.84 -5.58 -6.35
C SER A 132 -5.78 -6.10 -7.46
N SER A 133 -6.33 -5.19 -8.26
CA SER A 133 -7.14 -5.53 -9.44
C SER A 133 -6.31 -6.18 -10.54
N ARG A 134 -5.06 -5.71 -10.74
CA ARG A 134 -4.11 -6.32 -11.68
C ARG A 134 -3.63 -7.69 -11.20
N LEU A 135 -3.45 -7.90 -9.90
CA LEU A 135 -3.13 -9.21 -9.34
C LEU A 135 -4.26 -10.20 -9.60
N LYS A 136 -5.53 -9.78 -9.39
CA LYS A 136 -6.71 -10.59 -9.75
C LYS A 136 -6.73 -10.93 -11.23
N LEU A 137 -6.47 -9.96 -12.11
CA LEU A 137 -6.37 -10.20 -13.56
C LEU A 137 -5.23 -11.17 -13.94
N ILE A 138 -4.06 -11.06 -13.31
CA ILE A 138 -2.95 -11.99 -13.52
C ILE A 138 -3.29 -13.38 -12.99
N HIS A 139 -3.97 -13.47 -11.85
CA HIS A 139 -4.41 -14.74 -11.27
C HIS A 139 -5.44 -15.43 -12.18
N LEU A 140 -6.46 -14.70 -12.62
CA LEU A 140 -7.47 -15.16 -13.57
C LEU A 140 -6.85 -15.57 -14.91
N GLY A 141 -5.87 -14.81 -15.42
CA GLY A 141 -5.13 -15.17 -16.63
C GLY A 141 -4.34 -16.47 -16.48
N ARG A 142 -3.75 -16.73 -15.31
CA ARG A 142 -3.04 -17.98 -15.01
C ARG A 142 -3.99 -19.18 -14.88
N GLU A 143 -5.18 -19.00 -14.31
CA GLU A 143 -6.21 -20.06 -14.25
C GLU A 143 -6.78 -20.40 -15.63
N MET A 144 -6.98 -19.40 -16.49
CA MET A 144 -7.40 -19.63 -17.87
C MET A 144 -6.36 -20.39 -18.69
N ILE A 145 -5.06 -20.14 -18.49
CA ILE A 145 -3.99 -20.91 -19.15
C ILE A 145 -3.98 -22.38 -18.68
N LYS A 146 -4.14 -22.62 -17.37
CA LYS A 146 -4.19 -23.98 -16.80
C LYS A 146 -5.39 -24.79 -17.30
N SER A 147 -6.57 -24.18 -17.39
CA SER A 147 -7.77 -24.84 -17.92
C SER A 147 -7.65 -25.13 -19.42
N ASN A 148 -6.95 -24.30 -20.19
CA ASN A 148 -6.69 -24.57 -21.61
C ASN A 148 -5.68 -25.70 -21.83
N GLN A 149 -4.65 -25.83 -20.98
CA GLN A 149 -3.70 -26.94 -21.05
C GLN A 149 -4.35 -28.29 -20.63
N GLY A 150 -5.31 -28.27 -19.69
CA GLY A 150 -6.09 -29.45 -19.32
C GLY A 150 -6.97 -29.98 -20.46
N LYS A 151 -7.65 -29.09 -21.19
CA LYS A 151 -8.47 -29.47 -22.35
C LYS A 151 -7.66 -30.06 -23.50
N HIS A 152 -6.45 -29.54 -23.72
CA HIS A 152 -5.55 -30.05 -24.75
C HIS A 152 -5.01 -31.46 -24.43
N HIS A 153 -4.94 -31.85 -23.15
CA HIS A 153 -4.59 -33.21 -22.74
C HIS A 153 -5.76 -34.20 -22.87
N GLU A 154 -7.00 -33.77 -22.63
CA GLU A 154 -8.19 -34.61 -22.82
C GLU A 154 -8.49 -34.90 -24.29
N GLU A 155 -8.29 -33.93 -25.20
CA GLU A 155 -8.46 -34.14 -26.65
C GLU A 155 -7.42 -35.08 -27.27
N ILE A 156 -6.22 -35.18 -26.68
CA ILE A 156 -5.17 -36.11 -27.14
C ILE A 156 -5.49 -37.55 -26.68
N CYS A 157 -6.10 -37.72 -25.51
CA CYS A 157 -6.42 -39.04 -24.95
C CYS A 157 -7.64 -39.69 -25.63
N GLN A 158 -8.53 -38.92 -26.25
CA GLN A 158 -9.72 -39.42 -26.96
C GLN A 158 -9.46 -39.81 -28.44
N ARG A 159 -8.22 -39.65 -28.93
CA ARG A 159 -7.83 -39.97 -30.33
C ARG A 159 -6.90 -41.19 -30.47
N THR A 160 -6.70 -41.95 -29.39
CA THR A 160 -6.04 -43.26 -29.35
C THR A 160 -7.04 -44.33 -28.98
#